data_AF-A0A090VJP2-F1
#
_entry.id   AF-A0A090VJP2-F1
#
_cell.length_a   1.000
_cell.length_b   1.000
_cell.length_c   1.000
_cell.angle_alpha   90.00
_cell.angle_beta   90.00
_cell.angle_gamma   90.00
#
_symmetry.space_group_name_H-M   'P 1'
#
loop_
_entity.id
_entity.type
_entity.pdbx_description
1 polymer ?
#
loop_
_entity_poly.entity_id
_entity_poly.type
_entity_poly.pdbx_seq_one_letter_code
_entity_poly.pdbx_strand_id
1 'polypeptide(L)'
;MMDLMTNMPEAEKQFNAAKEATLKKIAAQRITKSNIFWNYESLKKRGIENDNREEMYNTIKDMTIEDLRDFFNSNIKGENYNVMVIGNKKDIDFKALKELGKVQEMDVDYLFNYEKTEKLKM
;
A
#
# COMPACT_ATOMS: atom_id res chain seq x y z
N MET A 1 -0.09 17.81 -3.39
CA MET A 1 -0.10 16.42 -2.91
C MET A 1 -1.12 16.24 -1.80
N MET A 2 -1.06 17.04 -0.73
CA MET A 2 -2.05 17.02 0.37
C MET A 2 -3.49 17.31 -0.08
N ASP A 3 -3.68 18.15 -1.08
CA ASP A 3 -5.02 18.41 -1.62
C ASP A 3 -5.65 17.16 -2.27
N LEU A 4 -4.87 16.34 -2.98
CA LEU A 4 -5.34 15.07 -3.55
C LEU A 4 -5.66 14.01 -2.49
N MET A 5 -5.04 14.12 -1.32
CA MET A 5 -5.31 13.25 -0.16
C MET A 5 -6.61 13.65 0.55
N THR A 6 -7.04 14.90 0.35
CA THR A 6 -8.28 15.44 0.95
C THR A 6 -9.45 15.41 -0.03
N ASN A 7 -9.19 15.59 -1.32
CA ASN A 7 -10.17 15.70 -2.37
C ASN A 7 -9.82 14.73 -3.50
N MET A 8 -10.69 13.73 -3.71
CA MET A 8 -10.50 12.79 -4.81
C MET A 8 -10.75 13.49 -6.15
N PRO A 9 -9.78 13.47 -7.08
CA PRO A 9 -10.04 13.91 -8.44
C PRO A 9 -10.91 12.88 -9.16
N GLU A 10 -12.11 13.27 -9.58
CA GLU A 10 -12.98 12.41 -10.39
C GLU A 10 -12.47 12.37 -11.84
N ALA A 11 -11.83 11.25 -12.20
CA ALA A 11 -11.18 11.05 -13.50
C ALA A 11 -11.67 9.76 -14.15
N GLU A 12 -12.84 9.82 -14.77
CA GLU A 12 -13.58 8.64 -15.26
C GLU A 12 -12.80 7.80 -16.30
N LYS A 13 -12.07 8.46 -17.21
CA LYS A 13 -11.25 7.75 -18.20
C LYS A 13 -10.14 6.92 -17.54
N GLN A 14 -9.47 7.50 -16.54
CA GLN A 14 -8.40 6.85 -15.79
C GLN A 14 -8.96 5.72 -14.93
N PHE A 15 -10.11 5.94 -14.30
CA PHE A 15 -10.84 4.90 -13.56
C PHE A 15 -11.15 3.69 -14.45
N ASN A 16 -11.77 3.90 -15.61
CA ASN A 16 -12.14 2.83 -16.53
C ASN A 16 -10.90 2.07 -17.04
N ALA A 17 -9.83 2.79 -17.39
CA ALA A 17 -8.57 2.16 -17.80
C ALA A 17 -7.94 1.31 -16.68
N ALA A 18 -7.95 1.79 -15.43
CA ALA A 18 -7.44 1.06 -14.28
C ALA A 18 -8.29 -0.17 -13.95
N LYS A 19 -9.62 -0.04 -14.02
CA LYS A 19 -10.58 -1.15 -13.87
C LYS A 19 -10.31 -2.26 -14.90
N GLU A 20 -10.21 -1.91 -16.18
CA GLU A 20 -9.88 -2.89 -17.22
C GLU A 20 -8.53 -3.56 -17.01
N ALA A 21 -7.49 -2.78 -16.69
CA ALA A 21 -6.15 -3.31 -16.45
C ALA A 21 -6.13 -4.31 -15.28
N THR A 22 -6.91 -4.02 -14.23
CA THR A 22 -7.03 -4.87 -13.04
C THR A 22 -7.75 -6.17 -13.37
N LEU A 23 -8.87 -6.12 -14.09
CA LEU A 23 -9.59 -7.31 -14.55
C LEU A 23 -8.70 -8.19 -15.44
N LYS A 24 -7.97 -7.60 -16.39
CA LYS A 24 -7.01 -8.32 -17.26
C LYS A 24 -5.91 -9.00 -16.43
N LYS A 25 -5.37 -8.31 -15.42
CA LYS A 25 -4.34 -8.86 -14.52
C LYS A 25 -4.86 -10.07 -13.73
N ILE A 26 -6.05 -9.97 -13.15
CA ILE A 26 -6.67 -11.08 -12.39
C ILE A 26 -6.93 -12.27 -13.32
N ALA A 27 -7.50 -12.02 -14.51
CA ALA A 27 -7.82 -13.07 -15.48
C ALA A 27 -6.56 -13.78 -16.05
N ALA A 28 -5.45 -13.07 -16.19
CA ALA A 28 -4.18 -13.63 -16.65
C ALA A 28 -3.40 -14.36 -15.55
N GLN A 29 -3.67 -14.09 -14.28
CA GLN A 29 -2.91 -14.66 -13.17
C GLN A 29 -3.13 -16.18 -13.05
N ARG A 30 -2.03 -16.92 -12.93
CA ARG A 30 -2.03 -18.37 -12.71
C ARG A 30 -1.29 -18.70 -11.43
N ILE A 31 -1.90 -19.52 -10.58
CA ILE A 31 -1.29 -20.07 -9.37
C ILE A 31 -0.93 -21.52 -9.68
N THR A 32 0.36 -21.83 -9.69
CA THR A 32 0.86 -23.15 -10.13
C THR A 32 1.94 -23.67 -9.18
N LYS A 33 2.20 -24.99 -9.23
CA LYS A 33 3.23 -25.66 -8.44
C LYS A 33 3.06 -25.37 -6.93
N SER A 34 4.15 -25.09 -6.23
CA SER A 34 4.18 -24.77 -4.80
C SER A 34 3.32 -23.57 -4.40
N ASN A 35 3.05 -22.64 -5.33
CA ASN A 35 2.21 -21.49 -5.02
C ASN A 35 0.76 -21.86 -4.71
N ILE A 36 0.29 -23.03 -5.17
CA ILE A 36 -1.05 -23.55 -4.82
C ILE A 36 -1.12 -23.79 -3.31
N PHE A 37 -0.12 -24.48 -2.75
CA PHE A 37 -0.05 -24.77 -1.31
C PHE A 37 0.03 -23.49 -0.48
N TRP A 38 0.94 -22.57 -0.83
CA TRP A 38 1.10 -21.33 -0.08
C TRP A 38 -0.10 -20.39 -0.17
N ASN A 39 -0.78 -20.36 -1.32
CA ASN A 39 -2.01 -19.60 -1.48
C ASN A 39 -3.13 -20.18 -0.61
N TYR A 40 -3.32 -21.50 -0.63
CA TYR A 40 -4.29 -22.19 0.22
C TYR A 40 -4.02 -21.95 1.72
N GLU A 41 -2.78 -22.13 2.19
CA GLU A 41 -2.41 -21.89 3.59
C GLU A 41 -2.65 -20.43 4.01
N SER A 42 -2.38 -19.48 3.12
CA SER A 42 -2.65 -18.05 3.38
C SER A 42 -4.14 -17.77 3.50
N LEU A 43 -4.97 -18.34 2.61
CA LEU A 43 -6.43 -18.21 2.66
C LEU A 43 -7.01 -18.85 3.92
N LYS A 44 -6.55 -20.06 4.28
CA LYS A 44 -6.96 -20.75 5.50
C LYS A 44 -6.63 -19.96 6.76
N LYS A 45 -5.44 -19.36 6.86
CA LYS A 45 -5.06 -18.48 7.98
C LYS A 45 -5.96 -17.25 8.12
N ARG A 46 -6.56 -16.80 7.02
CA ARG A 46 -7.51 -15.68 6.97
C ARG A 46 -8.97 -16.11 7.12
N GLY A 47 -9.24 -17.42 7.29
CA GLY A 47 -10.60 -17.95 7.39
C GLY A 47 -11.36 -17.95 6.06
N ILE A 48 -10.66 -17.95 4.92
CA ILE A 48 -11.26 -17.97 3.58
C ILE A 48 -11.13 -19.39 3.02
N GLU A 49 -12.25 -20.00 2.65
CA GLU A 49 -12.30 -21.41 2.20
C GLU A 49 -12.28 -21.58 0.68
N ASN A 50 -12.58 -20.50 -0.06
CA ASN A 50 -12.67 -20.48 -1.51
C ASN A 50 -11.63 -19.53 -2.14
N ASP A 51 -11.50 -19.61 -3.46
CA ASP A 51 -10.69 -18.66 -4.21
C ASP A 51 -11.39 -17.30 -4.28
N ASN A 52 -10.98 -16.39 -3.41
CA ASN A 52 -11.53 -15.04 -3.31
C ASN A 52 -11.29 -14.17 -4.57
N ARG A 53 -10.47 -14.63 -5.53
CA ARG A 53 -10.21 -13.88 -6.77
C ARG A 53 -11.44 -13.82 -7.68
N GLU A 54 -12.30 -14.84 -7.63
CA GLU A 54 -13.54 -14.87 -8.41
C GLU A 54 -14.51 -13.78 -7.94
N GLU A 55 -14.79 -13.76 -6.63
CA GLU A 55 -15.62 -12.73 -6.01
C GLU A 55 -15.05 -11.34 -6.27
N MET A 56 -13.75 -11.15 -6.06
CA MET A 56 -13.08 -9.89 -6.32
C MET A 56 -13.18 -9.44 -7.79
N TYR A 57 -13.06 -10.37 -8.74
CA TYR A 57 -13.21 -10.06 -10.17
C TYR A 57 -14.63 -9.55 -10.47
N ASN A 58 -15.65 -10.26 -9.99
CA ASN A 58 -17.05 -9.89 -10.22
C ASN A 58 -17.37 -8.54 -9.57
N THR A 59 -16.92 -8.31 -8.34
CA THR A 59 -17.09 -7.03 -7.65
C THR A 59 -16.42 -5.89 -8.42
N ILE A 60 -15.17 -6.05 -8.89
CA ILE A 60 -14.48 -5.00 -9.67
C ILE A 60 -15.17 -4.77 -11.01
N LYS A 61 -15.71 -5.82 -11.63
CA LYS A 61 -16.41 -5.73 -12.91
C LYS A 61 -17.64 -4.82 -12.81
N ASP A 62 -18.35 -4.87 -11.69
CA ASP A 62 -19.58 -4.08 -11.49
C ASP A 62 -19.34 -2.75 -10.76
N MET A 63 -18.13 -2.54 -10.21
CA MET A 63 -17.72 -1.33 -9.50
C MET A 63 -17.81 -0.06 -10.37
N THR A 64 -18.27 1.03 -9.76
CA THR A 64 -18.44 2.36 -10.34
C THR A 64 -17.44 3.37 -9.76
N ILE A 65 -17.36 4.57 -10.34
CA ILE A 65 -16.48 5.61 -9.80
C ILE A 65 -17.01 6.16 -8.47
N GLU A 66 -18.33 6.09 -8.27
CA GLU A 66 -19.02 6.43 -7.03
C GLU A 66 -18.57 5.53 -5.88
N ASP A 67 -18.47 4.21 -6.11
CA ASP A 67 -17.97 3.28 -5.09
C ASP A 67 -16.54 3.63 -4.64
N LEU A 68 -15.69 4.03 -5.59
CA LEU A 68 -14.33 4.46 -5.30
C LEU A 68 -14.31 5.77 -4.50
N ARG A 69 -15.21 6.71 -4.83
CA ARG A 69 -15.36 7.97 -4.11
C ARG A 69 -15.83 7.75 -2.69
N ASP A 70 -16.80 6.86 -2.49
CA ASP A 70 -17.34 6.56 -1.16
C ASP A 70 -16.30 5.86 -0.29
N PHE A 71 -15.51 4.94 -0.89
CA PHE A 71 -14.36 4.35 -0.21
C PHE A 71 -13.32 5.41 0.18
N PHE A 72 -12.96 6.33 -0.73
CA PHE A 72 -12.01 7.41 -0.46
C PHE A 72 -12.50 8.32 0.67
N ASN A 73 -13.75 8.76 0.61
CA ASN A 73 -14.33 9.65 1.62
C ASN A 73 -14.43 9.00 3.00
N SER A 74 -14.67 7.69 3.06
CA SER A 74 -14.86 6.97 4.33
C SER A 74 -13.55 6.50 4.96
N ASN A 75 -12.50 6.25 4.17
CA ASN A 75 -11.28 5.57 4.64
C ASN A 75 -9.99 6.35 4.43
N ILE A 76 -9.99 7.37 3.56
CA ILE A 76 -8.77 8.11 3.19
C ILE A 76 -8.88 9.57 3.60
N LYS A 77 -10.01 10.20 3.27
CA LYS A 77 -10.21 11.64 3.48
C LYS A 77 -10.15 11.99 4.96
N GLY A 78 -9.29 12.96 5.30
CA GLY A 78 -9.20 13.52 6.65
C GLY A 78 -8.42 12.66 7.65
N GLU A 79 -7.82 11.56 7.19
CA GLU A 79 -6.96 10.72 8.02
C GLU A 79 -5.59 11.36 8.26
N ASN A 80 -4.96 10.99 9.38
CA ASN A 80 -3.60 11.42 9.68
C ASN A 80 -2.60 10.59 8.88
N TYR A 81 -1.76 11.26 8.09
CA TYR A 81 -0.75 10.60 7.28
C TYR A 81 0.61 10.56 7.97
N ASN A 82 1.25 9.39 7.92
CA ASN A 82 2.66 9.25 8.27
C ASN A 82 3.50 9.42 7.01
N VAL A 83 4.40 10.40 7.00
CA VAL A 83 5.35 10.60 5.91
C VAL A 83 6.67 9.94 6.29
N MET A 84 7.10 8.95 5.50
CA MET A 84 8.39 8.30 5.65
C MET A 84 9.29 8.68 4.47
N VAL A 85 10.47 9.20 4.77
CA VAL A 85 11.48 9.55 3.78
C VAL A 85 12.68 8.65 3.96
N ILE A 86 13.06 7.96 2.88
CA ILE A 86 14.21 7.04 2.85
C ILE A 86 15.21 7.61 1.86
N GLY A 87 16.40 7.94 2.32
CA GLY A 87 17.44 8.53 1.48
C GLY A 87 18.72 8.82 2.23
N ASN A 88 19.74 9.27 1.50
CA ASN A 88 20.99 9.72 2.10
C ASN A 88 20.74 11.02 2.86
N LYS A 89 21.08 11.03 4.16
CA LYS A 89 20.90 12.17 5.06
C LYS A 89 21.46 13.48 4.50
N LYS A 90 22.56 13.44 3.74
CA LYS A 90 23.21 14.64 3.18
C LYS A 90 22.38 15.31 2.09
N ASP A 91 21.51 14.55 1.43
CA ASP A 91 20.73 15.00 0.28
C ASP A 91 19.30 15.39 0.68
N ILE A 92 18.95 15.27 1.97
CA ILE A 92 17.62 15.55 2.50
C ILE A 92 17.54 17.00 2.98
N ASP A 93 16.55 17.74 2.47
CA ASP A 93 16.18 19.06 2.99
C ASP A 93 15.27 18.92 4.23
N PHE A 94 15.89 18.91 5.40
CA PHE A 94 15.17 18.86 6.68
C PHE A 94 14.31 20.08 6.97
N LYS A 95 14.52 21.23 6.30
CA LYS A 95 13.64 22.40 6.47
C LYS A 95 12.30 22.15 5.79
N ALA A 96 12.32 21.63 4.57
CA ALA A 96 11.10 21.25 3.85
C ALA A 96 10.30 20.17 4.60
N LEU A 97 10.99 19.19 5.22
CA LEU A 97 10.30 18.15 6.00
C LEU A 97 9.58 18.66 7.25
N LYS A 98 10.04 19.76 7.85
CA LYS A 98 9.35 20.37 9.00
C LYS A 98 7.98 20.95 8.63
N GLU A 99 7.77 21.31 7.36
CA GLU A 99 6.47 21.78 6.88
C GLU A 99 5.42 20.65 6.87
N LEU A 100 5.87 19.39 6.76
CA LEU A 100 5.00 18.21 6.77
C LEU A 100 4.67 17.72 8.19
N GLY A 101 5.41 18.20 9.21
CA GLY A 101 5.15 17.87 10.61
C GLY A 101 6.41 17.76 11.45
N LYS A 102 6.27 17.16 12.65
CA LYS A 102 7.40 16.91 13.53
C LYS A 102 8.27 15.79 12.96
N VAL A 103 9.48 16.14 12.53
CA VAL A 103 10.46 15.18 12.00
C VAL A 103 11.09 14.39 13.15
N GLN A 104 11.02 13.05 13.05
CA GLN A 104 11.73 12.12 13.91
C GLN A 104 12.72 11.32 13.06
N GLU A 105 14.01 11.41 13.37
CA GLU A 105 15.02 10.56 12.75
C GLU A 105 15.01 9.19 13.46
N MET A 106 14.86 8.13 12.67
CA MET A 106 14.85 6.76 13.19
C MET A 106 16.27 6.20 13.16
N ASP A 107 16.68 5.58 14.26
CA ASP A 107 17.95 4.90 14.36
C ASP A 107 17.89 3.54 13.64
N VAL A 108 18.91 3.24 12.83
CA VAL A 108 18.98 2.02 12.02
C VAL A 108 19.11 0.78 12.91
N ASP A 109 19.89 0.85 14.00
CA ASP A 109 20.05 -0.25 14.94
C ASP A 109 18.71 -0.53 15.64
N TYR A 110 17.94 0.50 15.99
CA TYR A 110 16.59 0.35 16.54
C TYR A 110 15.61 -0.30 15.55
N LEU A 111 15.63 0.11 14.28
CA LEU A 111 14.68 -0.39 13.28
C LEU A 111 14.90 -1.85 12.89
N PHE A 112 16.16 -2.27 12.81
CA PHE A 112 16.53 -3.58 12.30
C PHE A 112 17.11 -4.51 13.36
N ASN A 113 17.20 -4.05 14.62
CA ASN A 113 17.76 -4.78 15.75
C ASN A 113 19.16 -5.36 15.43
N TYR A 114 20.03 -4.56 14.82
CA TYR A 114 21.40 -4.97 14.58
C TYR A 114 22.13 -5.13 15.92
N GLU A 115 22.76 -6.28 16.14
CA GLU A 115 23.65 -6.47 17.29
C GLU A 115 24.79 -5.47 17.17
N LYS A 116 24.85 -4.48 18.08
CA LYS A 116 26.00 -3.59 18.21
C LYS A 116 27.23 -4.45 18.44
N THR A 117 28.08 -4.57 17.44
CA THR A 117 29.38 -5.24 17.60
C THR A 117 30.15 -4.43 18.65
N GLU A 118 30.36 -5.01 19.84
CA GLU A 118 31.16 -4.37 20.87
C GLU A 118 32.51 -3.98 20.26
N LYS A 119 32.90 -2.71 20.42
CA LYS A 119 34.25 -2.29 20.03
C LYS A 119 35.22 -3.11 20.87
N LEU A 120 35.93 -4.03 20.22
CA LEU A 120 37.09 -4.71 20.77
C LEU A 120 37.96 -3.66 21.45
N LYS A 121 38.03 -3.72 22.78
CA LYS A 121 38.99 -2.94 23.55
C LYS A 121 40.37 -3.39 23.11
N MET A 122 41.05 -2.58 22.30
CA MET A 122 42.50 -2.67 22.16
C MET A 122 43.17 -2.17 23.43
#